data_AF-A0A1Q3TNE6-F1
#
_entry.id   AF-A0A1Q3TNE6-F1
#
_cell.length_a   1.000
_cell.length_b   1.000
_cell.length_c   1.000
_cell.angle_alpha   90.00
_cell.angle_beta   90.00
_cell.angle_gamma   90.00
#
_symmetry.space_group_name_H-M   'P 1'
#
loop_
_entity.id
_entity.type
_entity.pdbx_description
1 polymer ?
#
loop_
_entity_poly.entity_id
_entity_poly.type
_entity_poly.pdbx_seq_one_letter_code
_entity_poly.pdbx_strand_id
1 'polypeptide(L)'
;MISLRLKSSLAIALICFVLGCCTAFLLTTNCSSPSKSPALTHAALLKQQADSLHAHYHASITALEARNKQLTTELQSTKAELKAAKSKTNTKAAAIKKIINPPGYPAKELIKKSSASPVSENPTLQNCDSLKILVGEFLEETEQKDSIYEAYTLQQDSLITGKDEVIVLQENENRNLSFLFKQSLSQQTILEKDNLSLHKKIKRQRSAGRWLAVGSAIITGLATHYLSNR
;
A
#
# COMPACT_ATOMS: atom_id res chain seq x y z
N MET A 1 41.93 77.71 30.61
CA MET A 1 41.48 77.23 29.28
C MET A 1 42.00 75.83 28.89
N ILE A 2 43.05 75.29 29.53
CA ILE A 2 43.62 73.98 29.19
C ILE A 2 42.74 72.78 29.64
N SER A 3 42.00 72.91 30.75
CA SER A 3 41.18 71.81 31.28
C SER A 3 39.91 71.50 30.46
N LEU A 4 39.36 72.46 29.72
CA LEU A 4 38.21 72.22 28.84
C LEU A 4 38.59 71.44 27.58
N ARG A 5 39.77 71.73 27.01
CA ARG A 5 40.27 71.00 25.83
C ARG A 5 40.61 69.55 26.16
N LEU A 6 41.11 69.29 27.37
CA LEU A 6 41.43 67.93 27.83
C LEU A 6 40.18 67.07 28.07
N LYS A 7 39.11 67.65 28.63
CA LYS A 7 37.83 66.94 28.83
C LYS A 7 37.15 66.64 27.50
N SER A 8 37.21 67.58 26.55
CA SER A 8 36.66 67.39 25.21
C SER A 8 37.41 66.32 24.41
N SER A 9 38.75 66.32 24.46
CA SER A 9 39.54 65.30 23.74
C SER A 9 39.35 63.91 24.34
N LEU A 10 39.23 63.80 25.67
CA LEU A 10 39.01 62.53 26.35
C LEU A 10 37.59 61.96 26.08
N ALA A 11 36.57 62.81 25.99
CA ALA A 11 35.22 62.40 25.59
C ALA A 11 35.17 61.90 24.13
N ILE A 12 35.86 62.59 23.21
CA ILE A 12 35.95 62.17 21.80
C ILE A 12 36.69 60.84 21.67
N ALA A 13 37.79 60.65 22.40
CA ALA A 13 38.55 59.40 22.40
C ALA A 13 37.73 58.20 22.88
N LEU A 14 36.92 58.38 23.94
CA LEU A 14 36.01 57.34 24.45
C LEU A 14 34.92 56.97 23.42
N ILE A 15 34.33 57.96 22.75
CA ILE A 15 33.31 57.71 21.72
C ILE A 15 33.91 56.94 20.53
N CYS A 16 35.09 57.33 20.06
CA CYS A 16 35.79 56.64 18.98
C CYS A 16 36.18 55.20 19.37
N PHE A 17 36.58 54.96 20.62
CA PHE A 17 36.92 53.63 21.12
C PHE A 17 35.70 52.70 21.16
N VAL A 18 34.55 53.17 21.65
CA VAL A 18 33.31 52.38 21.70
C VAL A 18 32.80 52.06 20.30
N LEU A 19 32.83 53.03 19.38
CA LEU A 19 32.49 52.82 17.96
C LEU A 19 33.45 51.83 17.26
N GLY A 20 34.76 51.92 17.56
CA GLY A 20 35.77 50.97 17.08
C GLY A 20 35.52 49.53 17.56
N CYS A 21 35.20 49.36 18.85
CA CYS A 21 34.86 48.04 19.39
C CYS A 21 33.56 47.47 18.79
N CYS A 22 32.51 48.27 18.61
CA CYS A 22 31.26 47.81 17.99
C CYS A 22 31.45 47.37 16.53
N THR A 23 32.26 48.11 15.76
CA THR A 23 32.55 47.76 14.37
C THR A 23 33.43 46.52 14.25
N ALA A 24 34.41 46.33 15.13
CA ALA A 24 35.22 45.13 15.18
C ALA A 24 34.38 43.87 15.50
N PHE A 25 33.45 43.97 16.46
CA PHE A 25 32.56 42.86 16.83
C PHE A 25 31.61 42.45 15.70
N LEU A 26 31.15 43.41 14.88
CA LEU A 26 30.31 43.15 13.70
C LEU A 26 31.08 42.51 12.53
N LEU A 27 32.40 42.70 12.48
CA LEU A 27 33.26 42.18 11.40
C LEU A 27 33.85 40.79 11.72
N THR A 28 34.16 40.49 12.98
CA THR A 28 34.88 39.25 13.36
C THR A 28 33.98 38.07 13.72
N THR A 29 32.67 38.28 13.93
CA THR A 29 31.78 37.24 14.50
C THR A 29 31.32 36.12 13.56
N ASN A 30 31.83 35.93 12.34
CA ASN A 30 31.44 34.73 11.56
C ASN A 30 32.34 34.37 10.37
N CYS A 31 33.36 33.54 10.64
CA CYS A 31 34.00 32.64 9.67
C CYS A 31 33.58 31.19 9.95
N SER A 32 32.29 30.89 9.90
CA SER A 32 31.81 29.49 9.84
C SER A 32 31.27 29.23 8.45
N SER A 33 32.09 28.61 7.61
CA SER A 33 31.74 28.12 6.28
C SER A 33 30.49 27.24 6.37
N PRO A 34 29.50 27.38 5.47
CA PRO A 34 28.36 26.48 5.47
C PRO A 34 28.83 25.07 5.09
N SER A 35 28.86 24.18 6.08
CA SER A 35 28.96 22.74 5.89
C SER A 35 27.86 22.31 4.92
N LYS A 36 28.23 21.67 3.80
CA LYS A 36 27.28 21.07 2.86
C LYS A 36 26.48 20.02 3.63
N SER A 37 25.21 20.31 3.89
CA SER A 37 24.40 19.48 4.78
C SER A 37 24.20 18.06 4.18
N PRO A 38 24.29 16.99 5.00
CA PRO A 38 24.04 15.60 4.60
C PRO A 38 22.57 15.28 4.25
N ALA A 39 21.66 16.26 4.30
CA ALA A 39 20.23 16.05 4.09
C ALA A 39 19.84 15.72 2.64
N LEU A 40 20.60 16.21 1.64
CA LEU A 40 20.27 16.01 0.22
C LEU A 40 20.55 14.56 -0.25
N THR A 41 21.59 13.93 0.29
CA THR A 41 21.96 12.54 -0.03
C THR A 41 20.96 11.54 0.59
N HIS A 42 20.41 11.86 1.76
CA HIS A 42 19.42 11.01 2.42
C HIS A 42 18.07 11.00 1.68
N ALA A 43 17.65 12.13 1.09
CA ALA A 43 16.40 12.21 0.33
C ALA A 43 16.44 11.38 -0.97
N ALA A 44 17.57 11.37 -1.68
CA ALA A 44 17.74 10.56 -2.88
C ALA A 44 17.70 9.05 -2.56
N LEU A 45 18.35 8.64 -1.47
CA LEU A 45 18.35 7.24 -1.00
C LEU A 45 16.95 6.77 -0.57
N LEU A 46 16.21 7.62 0.17
CA LEU A 46 14.82 7.34 0.55
C LEU A 46 13.91 7.19 -0.67
N LYS A 47 14.10 8.02 -1.70
CA LYS A 47 13.34 7.92 -2.94
C LYS A 47 13.61 6.59 -3.66
N GLN A 48 14.89 6.19 -3.76
CA GLN A 48 15.26 4.93 -4.38
C GLN A 48 14.70 3.72 -3.60
N GLN A 49 14.72 3.77 -2.27
CA GLN A 49 14.07 2.75 -1.44
C GLN A 49 12.56 2.71 -1.65
N ALA A 50 11.89 3.86 -1.68
CA ALA A 50 10.45 3.94 -1.92
C ALA A 50 10.06 3.39 -3.30
N ASP A 51 10.80 3.75 -4.36
CA ASP A 51 10.56 3.26 -5.72
C ASP A 51 10.79 1.74 -5.81
N SER A 52 11.81 1.21 -5.15
CA SER A 52 12.08 -0.23 -5.10
C SER A 52 11.00 -1.01 -4.35
N LEU A 53 10.49 -0.44 -3.25
CA LEU A 53 9.43 -1.04 -2.45
C LEU A 53 8.10 -1.02 -3.21
N HIS A 54 7.81 0.09 -3.89
CA HIS A 54 6.63 0.24 -4.73
C HIS A 54 6.66 -0.75 -5.90
N ALA A 55 7.80 -0.94 -6.55
CA ALA A 55 7.97 -1.95 -7.59
C ALA A 55 7.75 -3.38 -7.07
N HIS A 56 8.27 -3.71 -5.88
CA HIS A 56 8.06 -5.01 -5.26
C HIS A 56 6.59 -5.29 -4.94
N TYR A 57 5.89 -4.33 -4.33
CA TYR A 57 4.47 -4.49 -4.03
C TYR A 57 3.62 -4.55 -5.29
N HIS A 58 3.92 -3.72 -6.30
CA HIS A 58 3.22 -3.77 -7.57
C HIS A 58 3.41 -5.12 -8.28
N ALA A 59 4.63 -5.66 -8.29
CA ALA A 59 4.89 -7.00 -8.83
C ALA A 59 4.10 -8.08 -8.06
N SER A 60 4.09 -8.00 -6.74
CA SER A 60 3.34 -8.92 -5.88
C SER A 60 1.83 -8.86 -6.16
N ILE A 61 1.25 -7.67 -6.24
CA ILE A 61 -0.17 -7.48 -6.58
C ILE A 61 -0.48 -8.10 -7.94
N THR A 62 0.31 -7.80 -8.98
CA THR A 62 0.08 -8.38 -10.32
C THR A 62 0.21 -9.90 -10.34
N ALA A 63 1.10 -10.47 -9.53
CA ALA A 63 1.25 -11.92 -9.41
C ALA A 63 0.05 -12.56 -8.68
N LEU A 64 -0.46 -11.91 -7.63
CA LEU A 64 -1.68 -12.33 -6.94
C LEU A 64 -2.90 -12.25 -7.85
N GLU A 65 -3.06 -11.16 -8.60
CA GLU A 65 -4.15 -11.01 -9.57
C GLU A 65 -4.10 -12.10 -10.66
N ALA A 66 -2.91 -12.38 -11.20
CA ALA A 66 -2.74 -13.43 -12.20
C ALA A 66 -3.12 -14.81 -11.64
N ARG A 67 -2.68 -15.11 -10.42
CA ARG A 67 -3.02 -16.37 -9.74
C ARG A 67 -4.51 -16.46 -9.40
N ASN A 68 -5.12 -15.35 -9.02
CA ASN A 68 -6.55 -15.29 -8.73
C ASN A 68 -7.37 -15.53 -10.00
N LYS A 69 -7.02 -14.88 -11.11
CA LYS A 69 -7.61 -15.15 -12.44
C LYS A 69 -7.48 -16.62 -12.85
N GLN A 70 -6.30 -17.21 -12.64
CA GLN A 70 -6.09 -18.64 -12.91
C GLN A 70 -7.02 -19.51 -12.05
N LEU A 71 -7.08 -19.26 -10.73
CA LEU A 71 -7.96 -20.00 -9.82
C LEU A 71 -9.44 -19.85 -10.20
N THR A 72 -9.88 -18.66 -10.62
CA THR A 72 -11.26 -18.47 -11.09
C THR A 72 -11.56 -19.28 -12.35
N THR A 73 -10.61 -19.34 -13.29
CA THR A 73 -10.78 -20.18 -14.50
C THR A 73 -10.79 -21.67 -14.16
N GLU A 74 -9.95 -22.13 -13.24
CA GLU A 74 -9.94 -23.53 -12.78
C GLU A 74 -11.24 -23.89 -12.04
N LEU A 75 -11.77 -22.96 -11.22
CA LEU A 75 -13.05 -23.14 -10.53
C LEU A 75 -14.22 -23.21 -11.53
N GLN A 76 -14.24 -22.35 -12.54
CA GLN A 76 -15.25 -22.43 -13.60
C GLN A 76 -15.18 -23.73 -14.39
N SER A 77 -13.97 -24.21 -14.73
CA SER A 77 -13.76 -25.47 -15.42
C SER A 77 -14.26 -26.66 -14.59
N THR A 78 -13.84 -26.74 -13.33
CA THR A 78 -14.25 -27.82 -12.41
C THR A 78 -15.76 -27.79 -12.15
N LYS A 79 -16.38 -26.62 -12.03
CA LYS A 79 -17.84 -26.48 -11.91
C LYS A 79 -18.56 -26.98 -13.16
N ALA A 80 -18.03 -26.72 -14.35
CA ALA A 80 -18.58 -27.22 -15.61
C ALA A 80 -18.45 -28.75 -15.71
N GLU A 81 -17.30 -29.30 -15.36
CA GLU A 81 -17.06 -30.75 -15.30
C GLU A 81 -17.97 -31.44 -14.28
N LEU A 82 -18.13 -30.85 -13.09
CA LEU A 82 -19.01 -31.37 -12.05
C LEU A 82 -20.47 -31.35 -12.50
N LYS A 83 -20.93 -30.28 -13.18
CA LYS A 83 -22.27 -30.23 -13.78
C LYS A 83 -22.47 -31.31 -14.85
N ALA A 84 -21.45 -31.57 -15.68
CA ALA A 84 -21.48 -32.62 -16.69
C ALA A 84 -21.45 -34.03 -16.06
N ALA A 85 -20.71 -34.23 -14.99
CA ALA A 85 -20.71 -35.47 -14.22
C ALA A 85 -22.08 -35.69 -13.57
N LYS A 86 -22.64 -34.67 -12.91
CA LYS A 86 -23.97 -34.72 -12.27
C LYS A 86 -25.08 -35.03 -13.27
N SER A 87 -25.03 -34.47 -14.48
CA SER A 87 -26.02 -34.80 -15.52
C SER A 87 -25.90 -36.26 -16.00
N LYS A 88 -24.67 -36.78 -16.15
CA LYS A 88 -24.43 -38.20 -16.45
C LYS A 88 -24.88 -39.11 -15.32
N THR A 89 -24.64 -38.73 -14.06
CA THR A 89 -25.09 -39.50 -12.90
C THR A 89 -26.60 -39.51 -12.80
N ASN A 90 -27.27 -38.36 -12.98
CA ASN A 90 -28.73 -38.26 -12.97
C ASN A 90 -29.40 -39.07 -14.09
N THR A 91 -28.82 -39.07 -15.30
CA THR A 91 -29.36 -39.88 -16.41
C THR A 91 -29.19 -41.37 -16.16
N LYS A 92 -28.05 -41.81 -15.61
CA LYS A 92 -27.84 -43.20 -15.19
C LYS A 92 -28.75 -43.58 -14.01
N ALA A 93 -28.89 -42.73 -13.01
CA ALA A 93 -29.80 -42.94 -11.88
C ALA A 93 -31.26 -43.06 -12.34
N ALA A 94 -31.69 -42.23 -13.29
CA ALA A 94 -33.02 -42.33 -13.88
C ALA A 94 -33.20 -43.62 -14.70
N ALA A 95 -32.17 -44.06 -15.43
CA ALA A 95 -32.18 -45.33 -16.14
C ALA A 95 -32.26 -46.52 -15.17
N ILE A 96 -31.50 -46.50 -14.09
CA ILE A 96 -31.53 -47.54 -13.05
C ILE A 96 -32.88 -47.57 -12.33
N LYS A 97 -33.46 -46.40 -11.97
CA LYS A 97 -34.82 -46.31 -11.42
C LYS A 97 -35.87 -46.91 -12.36
N LYS A 98 -35.75 -46.70 -13.68
CA LYS A 98 -36.62 -47.33 -14.69
C LYS A 98 -36.43 -48.84 -14.80
N ILE A 99 -35.23 -49.36 -14.57
CA ILE A 99 -34.98 -50.82 -14.58
C ILE A 99 -35.53 -51.47 -13.31
N ILE A 100 -35.36 -50.83 -12.15
CA ILE A 100 -35.85 -51.33 -10.86
C ILE A 100 -37.39 -51.25 -10.78
N ASN A 101 -37.99 -50.21 -11.34
CA ASN A 101 -39.44 -50.02 -11.39
C ASN A 101 -39.86 -49.65 -12.83
N PRO A 102 -40.00 -50.64 -13.73
CA PRO A 102 -40.41 -50.39 -15.11
C PRO A 102 -41.80 -49.74 -15.13
N PRO A 103 -41.95 -48.54 -15.74
CA PRO A 103 -43.24 -47.93 -15.92
C PRO A 103 -43.96 -48.63 -17.09
N GLY A 104 -44.93 -49.49 -16.75
CA GLY A 104 -45.76 -50.17 -17.74
C GLY A 104 -46.43 -51.43 -17.20
N TYR A 105 -47.64 -51.67 -17.69
CA TYR A 105 -48.39 -52.92 -17.54
C TYR A 105 -48.00 -53.77 -18.77
N PRO A 106 -47.09 -54.77 -18.62
CA PRO A 106 -47.33 -56.02 -17.89
C PRO A 106 -46.21 -56.42 -16.90
N ALA A 107 -45.14 -55.62 -16.75
CA ALA A 107 -43.99 -55.97 -15.92
C ALA A 107 -44.32 -55.98 -14.41
N LYS A 108 -45.17 -55.05 -13.96
CA LYS A 108 -45.67 -55.04 -12.56
C LYS A 108 -46.47 -56.29 -12.21
N GLU A 109 -47.20 -56.87 -13.17
CA GLU A 109 -47.96 -58.10 -12.95
C GLU A 109 -47.09 -59.35 -13.00
N LEU A 110 -46.06 -59.37 -13.85
CA LEU A 110 -45.11 -60.48 -13.91
C LEU A 110 -44.29 -60.62 -12.62
N ILE A 111 -43.89 -59.51 -11.99
CA ILE A 111 -43.20 -59.50 -10.67
C ILE A 111 -44.16 -59.98 -9.55
N LYS A 112 -45.44 -59.59 -9.61
CA LYS A 112 -46.48 -60.06 -8.68
C LYS A 112 -46.84 -61.54 -8.89
N LYS A 113 -46.76 -62.05 -10.11
CA LYS A 113 -47.13 -63.42 -10.46
C LYS A 113 -45.97 -64.41 -10.21
N SER A 114 -44.71 -63.96 -10.27
CA SER A 114 -43.55 -64.80 -9.92
C SER A 114 -43.34 -64.96 -8.41
N SER A 115 -43.85 -64.03 -7.60
CA SER A 115 -43.79 -64.10 -6.13
C SER A 115 -44.90 -64.98 -5.51
N ALA A 116 -45.86 -65.44 -6.31
CA ALA A 116 -47.01 -66.23 -5.86
C ALA A 116 -46.89 -67.75 -6.13
N SER A 117 -45.77 -68.24 -6.66
CA SER A 117 -45.55 -69.66 -6.91
C SER A 117 -44.28 -70.14 -6.19
N PRO A 118 -44.32 -71.20 -5.35
CA PRO A 118 -43.16 -71.70 -4.64
C PRO A 118 -42.28 -72.51 -5.60
N VAL A 119 -41.59 -71.82 -6.50
CA VAL A 119 -40.62 -72.44 -7.41
C VAL A 119 -39.24 -72.09 -6.89
N SER A 120 -38.61 -73.10 -6.26
CA SER A 120 -37.17 -73.30 -6.07
C SER A 120 -36.35 -72.01 -6.06
N GLU A 121 -35.96 -71.58 -4.86
CA GLU A 121 -35.03 -70.47 -4.62
C GLU A 121 -33.77 -70.61 -5.48
N ASN A 122 -33.75 -69.90 -6.60
CA ASN A 122 -32.54 -69.68 -7.36
C ASN A 122 -31.72 -68.60 -6.61
N PRO A 123 -30.49 -68.89 -6.17
CA PRO A 123 -29.65 -67.95 -5.40
C PRO A 123 -29.30 -66.67 -6.18
N THR A 124 -29.59 -66.63 -7.47
CA THR A 124 -29.44 -65.46 -8.33
C THR A 124 -30.50 -64.38 -8.13
N LEU A 125 -31.71 -64.70 -7.66
CA LEU A 125 -32.77 -63.69 -7.41
C LEU A 125 -32.60 -62.95 -6.08
N GLN A 126 -32.13 -63.61 -5.02
CA GLN A 126 -31.83 -62.94 -3.74
C GLN A 126 -30.74 -61.85 -3.91
N ASN A 127 -29.80 -62.05 -4.82
CA ASN A 127 -28.76 -61.07 -5.14
C ASN A 127 -29.29 -59.77 -5.79
N CYS A 128 -30.50 -59.80 -6.38
CA CYS A 128 -31.09 -58.61 -7.01
C CYS A 128 -31.69 -57.62 -6.00
N ASP A 129 -32.24 -58.10 -4.89
CA ASP A 129 -32.70 -57.23 -3.80
C ASP A 129 -31.51 -56.58 -3.07
N SER A 130 -30.43 -57.32 -2.87
CA SER A 130 -29.16 -56.80 -2.33
C SER A 130 -28.57 -55.69 -3.22
N LEU A 131 -28.61 -55.88 -4.55
CA LEU A 131 -28.14 -54.87 -5.50
C LEU A 131 -29.02 -53.62 -5.48
N LYS A 132 -30.34 -53.78 -5.35
CA LYS A 132 -31.29 -52.66 -5.26
C LYS A 132 -31.06 -51.81 -4.01
N ILE A 133 -30.79 -52.46 -2.87
CA ILE A 133 -30.44 -51.78 -1.62
C ILE A 133 -29.12 -51.02 -1.78
N LEU A 134 -28.09 -51.69 -2.30
CA LEU A 134 -26.75 -51.11 -2.47
C LEU A 134 -26.73 -49.94 -3.46
N VAL A 135 -27.54 -49.98 -4.53
CA VAL A 135 -27.73 -48.84 -5.44
C VAL A 135 -28.49 -47.70 -4.76
N GLY A 136 -29.46 -48.01 -3.89
CA GLY A 136 -30.18 -47.02 -3.09
C GLY A 136 -29.23 -46.28 -2.15
N GLU A 137 -28.42 -47.02 -1.39
CA GLU A 137 -27.38 -46.47 -0.51
C GLU A 137 -26.35 -45.64 -1.30
N PHE A 138 -25.90 -46.12 -2.47
CA PHE A 138 -24.98 -45.37 -3.31
C PHE A 138 -25.57 -44.04 -3.80
N LEU A 139 -26.86 -44.01 -4.17
CA LEU A 139 -27.52 -42.78 -4.58
C LEU A 139 -27.63 -41.77 -3.44
N GLU A 140 -27.95 -42.24 -2.24
CA GLU A 140 -28.04 -41.41 -1.04
C GLU A 140 -26.67 -40.85 -0.64
N GLU A 141 -25.61 -41.68 -0.70
CA GLU A 141 -24.23 -41.26 -0.50
C GLU A 141 -23.78 -40.23 -1.54
N THR A 142 -24.20 -40.40 -2.80
CA THR A 142 -23.89 -39.46 -3.88
C THR A 142 -24.59 -38.11 -3.66
N GLU A 143 -25.85 -38.12 -3.23
CA GLU A 143 -26.60 -36.90 -2.91
C GLU A 143 -25.98 -36.14 -1.72
N GLN A 144 -25.52 -36.88 -0.70
CA GLN A 144 -24.82 -36.32 0.44
C GLN A 144 -23.46 -35.72 0.06
N LYS A 145 -22.70 -36.41 -0.80
CA LYS A 145 -21.44 -35.88 -1.38
C LYS A 145 -21.69 -34.61 -2.19
N ASP A 146 -22.71 -34.59 -3.04
CA ASP A 146 -23.07 -33.42 -3.83
C ASP A 146 -23.40 -32.21 -2.95
N SER A 147 -24.14 -32.41 -1.85
CA SER A 147 -24.45 -31.35 -0.89
C SER A 147 -23.18 -30.79 -0.22
N ILE A 148 -22.23 -31.66 0.15
CA ILE A 148 -20.95 -31.25 0.73
C ILE A 148 -20.12 -30.45 -0.27
N TYR A 149 -20.05 -30.88 -1.54
CA TYR A 149 -19.33 -30.14 -2.58
C TYR A 149 -19.94 -28.77 -2.84
N GLU A 150 -21.26 -28.64 -2.82
CA GLU A 150 -21.95 -27.36 -2.96
C GLU A 150 -21.62 -26.42 -1.80
N ALA A 151 -21.64 -26.92 -0.56
CA ALA A 151 -21.23 -26.16 0.62
C ALA A 151 -19.77 -25.69 0.53
N TYR A 152 -18.86 -26.57 0.07
CA TYR A 152 -17.45 -26.22 -0.09
C TYR A 152 -17.23 -25.18 -1.19
N THR A 153 -17.99 -25.26 -2.28
CA THR A 153 -17.96 -24.29 -3.37
C THR A 153 -18.41 -22.91 -2.89
N LEU A 154 -19.51 -22.85 -2.13
CA LEU A 154 -20.00 -21.60 -1.53
C LEU A 154 -18.97 -21.00 -0.56
N GLN A 155 -18.32 -21.83 0.25
CA GLN A 155 -17.27 -21.38 1.15
C GLN A 155 -16.07 -20.82 0.40
N GLN A 156 -15.63 -21.49 -0.68
CA GLN A 156 -14.55 -21.00 -1.55
C GLN A 156 -14.92 -19.68 -2.21
N ASP A 157 -16.14 -19.53 -2.74
CA ASP A 157 -16.61 -18.27 -3.33
C ASP A 157 -16.60 -17.13 -2.30
N SER A 158 -17.02 -17.40 -1.05
CA SER A 158 -16.95 -16.39 0.02
C SER A 158 -15.51 -15.99 0.36
N LEU A 159 -14.58 -16.96 0.34
CA LEU A 159 -13.18 -16.74 0.67
C LEU A 159 -12.46 -15.98 -0.46
N ILE A 160 -12.81 -16.24 -1.72
CA ILE A 160 -12.32 -15.48 -2.87
C ILE A 160 -12.84 -14.04 -2.79
N THR A 161 -14.13 -13.86 -2.53
CA THR A 161 -14.75 -12.52 -2.40
C THR A 161 -14.08 -11.72 -1.28
N GLY A 162 -13.87 -12.32 -0.11
CA GLY A 162 -13.17 -11.67 0.99
C GLY A 162 -11.71 -11.35 0.67
N LYS A 163 -11.01 -12.18 -0.11
CA LYS A 163 -9.66 -11.87 -0.58
C LYS A 163 -9.63 -10.71 -1.57
N ASP A 164 -10.59 -10.64 -2.48
CA ASP A 164 -10.71 -9.54 -3.44
C ASP A 164 -10.94 -8.20 -2.72
N GLU A 165 -11.78 -8.18 -1.69
CA GLU A 165 -12.00 -7.00 -0.84
C GLU A 165 -10.71 -6.56 -0.13
N VAL A 166 -9.92 -7.50 0.39
CA VAL A 166 -8.61 -7.20 1.00
C VAL A 166 -7.63 -6.62 -0.01
N ILE A 167 -7.58 -7.17 -1.23
CA ILE A 167 -6.72 -6.63 -2.31
C ILE A 167 -7.10 -5.18 -2.61
N VAL A 168 -8.40 -4.90 -2.80
CA VAL A 168 -8.90 -3.55 -3.07
C VAL A 168 -8.57 -2.59 -1.92
N LEU A 169 -8.71 -3.04 -0.67
CA LEU A 169 -8.35 -2.24 0.50
C LEU A 169 -6.85 -1.91 0.50
N GLN A 170 -6.00 -2.90 0.23
CA GLN A 170 -4.56 -2.74 0.22
C GLN A 170 -4.08 -1.85 -0.94
N GLU A 171 -4.72 -1.92 -2.11
CA GLU A 171 -4.48 -1.00 -3.22
C GLU A 171 -4.84 0.44 -2.84
N ASN A 172 -5.98 0.64 -2.18
CA ASN A 172 -6.41 1.97 -1.75
C ASN A 172 -5.47 2.56 -0.69
N GLU A 173 -5.02 1.76 0.28
CA GLU A 173 -4.01 2.17 1.27
C GLU A 173 -2.70 2.54 0.60
N ASN A 174 -2.21 1.71 -0.34
CA ASN A 174 -0.96 1.98 -1.05
C ASN A 174 -1.05 3.24 -1.92
N ARG A 175 -2.20 3.46 -2.56
CA ARG A 175 -2.48 4.69 -3.32
C ARG A 175 -2.49 5.92 -2.40
N ASN A 176 -3.09 5.82 -1.23
CA ASN A 176 -3.11 6.90 -0.24
C ASN A 176 -1.71 7.21 0.30
N LEU A 177 -0.93 6.19 0.67
CA LEU A 177 0.47 6.34 1.09
C LEU A 177 1.31 7.00 -0.01
N SER A 178 1.14 6.56 -1.26
CA SER A 178 1.82 7.15 -2.41
C SER A 178 1.47 8.62 -2.63
N PHE A 179 0.20 8.98 -2.40
CA PHE A 179 -0.25 10.37 -2.46
C PHE A 179 0.37 11.21 -1.33
N LEU A 180 0.31 10.73 -0.08
CA LEU A 180 0.91 11.40 1.07
C LEU A 180 2.42 11.57 0.92
N PHE A 181 3.11 10.57 0.37
CA PHE A 181 4.54 10.64 0.10
C PHE A 181 4.86 11.71 -0.96
N LYS A 182 4.11 11.76 -2.06
CA LYS A 182 4.25 12.82 -3.08
C LYS A 182 3.98 14.21 -2.49
N GLN A 183 2.95 14.33 -1.64
CA GLN A 183 2.65 15.58 -0.94
C GLN A 183 3.80 15.99 -0.02
N SER A 184 4.33 15.07 0.78
CA SER A 184 5.47 15.32 1.68
C SER A 184 6.72 15.77 0.90
N LEU A 185 7.04 15.09 -0.21
CA LEU A 185 8.15 15.51 -1.09
C LEU A 185 7.93 16.92 -1.64
N SER A 186 6.70 17.24 -2.08
CA SER A 186 6.39 18.59 -2.56
C SER A 186 6.59 19.65 -1.46
N GLN A 187 6.13 19.37 -0.24
CA GLN A 187 6.31 20.26 0.91
C GLN A 187 7.79 20.43 1.28
N GLN A 188 8.57 19.36 1.23
CA GLN A 188 10.01 19.41 1.48
C GLN A 188 10.72 20.30 0.45
N THR A 189 10.37 20.20 -0.84
CA THR A 189 10.96 21.06 -1.88
C THR A 189 10.58 22.53 -1.71
N ILE A 190 9.36 22.82 -1.25
CA ILE A 190 8.93 24.19 -0.92
C ILE A 190 9.74 24.73 0.26
N LEU A 191 9.85 23.95 1.34
CA LEU A 191 10.63 24.33 2.53
C LEU A 191 12.11 24.56 2.20
N GLU A 192 12.70 23.72 1.34
CA GLU A 192 14.08 23.90 0.88
C GLU A 192 14.23 25.21 0.10
N LYS A 193 13.31 25.50 -0.82
CA LYS A 193 13.30 26.74 -1.59
C LYS A 193 13.14 27.97 -0.68
N ASP A 194 12.26 27.89 0.31
CA ASP A 194 12.03 28.96 1.28
C ASP A 194 13.26 29.18 2.15
N ASN A 195 13.91 28.12 2.62
CA ASN A 195 15.13 28.19 3.40
C ASN A 195 16.27 28.83 2.60
N LEU A 196 16.45 28.43 1.34
CA LEU A 196 17.40 29.07 0.42
C LEU A 196 17.07 30.55 0.19
N SER A 197 15.78 30.89 0.06
CA SER A 197 15.34 32.28 -0.11
C SER A 197 15.64 33.13 1.12
N LEU A 198 15.36 32.63 2.32
CA LEU A 198 15.62 33.27 3.60
C LEU A 198 17.12 33.45 3.80
N HIS A 199 17.91 32.42 3.50
CA HIS A 199 19.37 32.50 3.56
C HIS A 199 19.92 33.57 2.61
N LYS A 200 19.37 33.70 1.39
CA LYS A 200 19.71 34.79 0.47
C LYS A 200 19.31 36.16 1.01
N LYS A 201 18.11 36.30 1.60
CA LYS A 201 17.65 37.56 2.22
C LYS A 201 18.55 37.97 3.39
N ILE A 202 18.88 37.03 4.28
CA ILE A 202 19.81 37.25 5.40
C ILE A 202 21.19 37.66 4.88
N LYS A 203 21.71 36.98 3.85
CA LYS A 203 23.01 37.33 3.25
C LYS A 203 23.00 38.76 2.69
N ARG A 204 21.92 39.15 1.99
CA ARG A 204 21.76 40.51 1.45
C ARG A 204 21.65 41.57 2.54
N GLN A 205 20.84 41.32 3.58
CA GLN A 205 20.72 42.23 4.73
C GLN A 205 22.06 42.38 5.46
N ARG A 206 22.80 41.28 5.64
CA ARG A 206 24.15 41.31 6.25
C ARG A 206 25.14 42.10 5.38
N SER A 207 25.14 41.91 4.06
CA SER A 207 26.02 42.70 3.19
C SER A 207 25.65 44.18 3.20
N ALA A 208 24.35 44.51 3.17
CA ALA A 208 23.89 45.89 3.26
C ALA A 208 24.30 46.54 4.59
N GLY A 209 24.16 45.81 5.70
CA GLY A 209 24.63 46.26 7.02
C GLY A 209 26.13 46.50 7.07
N ARG A 210 26.94 45.66 6.41
CA ARG A 210 28.40 45.88 6.28
C ARG A 210 28.72 47.15 5.50
N TRP A 211 28.07 47.39 4.37
CA TRP A 211 28.27 48.61 3.58
C TRP A 211 27.84 49.87 4.35
N LEU A 212 26.73 49.80 5.07
CA LEU A 212 26.28 50.89 5.95
C LEU A 212 27.27 51.14 7.09
N ALA A 213 27.81 50.09 7.71
CA ALA A 213 28.82 50.21 8.75
C ALA A 213 30.09 50.88 8.21
N VAL A 214 30.61 50.44 7.06
CA VAL A 214 31.77 51.07 6.40
C VAL A 214 31.50 52.53 6.06
N GLY A 215 30.34 52.83 5.47
CA GLY A 215 29.94 54.21 5.15
C GLY A 215 29.85 55.10 6.41
N SER A 216 29.26 54.57 7.48
CA SER A 216 29.16 55.29 8.76
C SER A 216 30.54 55.53 9.40
N ALA A 217 31.47 54.59 9.27
CA ALA A 217 32.84 54.74 9.79
C ALA A 217 33.61 55.84 9.04
N ILE A 218 33.48 55.91 7.70
CA ILE A 218 34.11 56.96 6.89
C ILE A 218 33.55 58.34 7.25
N ILE A 219 32.22 58.48 7.36
CA ILE A 219 31.57 59.74 7.72
C ILE A 219 31.98 60.16 9.14
N THR A 220 32.01 59.23 10.09
CA THR A 220 32.45 59.49 11.47
C THR A 220 33.91 59.92 11.50
N GLY A 221 34.78 59.28 10.72
CA GLY A 221 36.19 59.67 10.59
C GLY A 221 36.37 61.07 10.02
N LEU A 222 35.65 61.40 8.94
CA LEU A 222 35.65 62.75 8.34
C LEU A 222 35.13 63.83 9.30
N ALA A 223 34.01 63.56 9.97
CA ALA A 223 33.43 64.48 10.95
C ALA A 223 34.37 64.73 12.13
N THR A 224 35.02 63.68 12.64
CA THR A 224 36.00 63.78 13.74
C THR A 224 37.24 64.56 13.30
N HIS A 225 37.75 64.33 12.09
CA HIS A 225 38.87 65.09 11.53
C HIS A 225 38.52 66.57 11.37
N TYR A 226 37.33 66.89 10.85
CA TYR A 226 36.88 68.28 10.69
C TYR A 226 36.69 69.00 12.03
N LEU A 227 36.12 68.32 13.04
CA LEU A 227 35.95 68.88 14.38
C LEU A 227 37.27 69.01 15.16
N SER A 228 38.25 68.15 14.92
CA SER A 228 39.55 68.19 15.58
C SER A 228 40.51 69.20 14.98
N ASN A 229 40.32 69.61 13.72
CA ASN A 229 41.19 70.54 13.00
C ASN A 229 40.68 71.99 13.02
N ARG A 230 39.79 72.31 13.98
CA ARG A 230 39.22 73.64 14.25
C ARG A 230 39.49 74.03 15.70
#